data_AF-A0AAV4R4S8-F1
#
_entry.id   AF-A0AAV4R4S8-F1
#
_cell.length_a   1.000
_cell.length_b   1.000
_cell.length_c   1.000
_cell.angle_alpha   90.00
_cell.angle_beta   90.00
_cell.angle_gamma   90.00
#
_symmetry.space_group_name_H-M   'P 1'
#
loop_
_entity.id
_entity.type
_entity.pdbx_description
1 polymer ?
#
loop_
_entity_poly.entity_id
_entity_poly.type
_entity_poly.pdbx_seq_one_letter_code
_entity_poly.pdbx_strand_id
1 'polypeptide(L)'
;MFEIQHINKPINKQRVHLNRLVKVAVREIFPDVSLDEQTVNLSNSQKIDVTHENVDNEKDFWKLTVQLLLRFNKYVQCCLNKIKDETLQLAWLINDIEILVPELRRYFLQIVYPKLSYESLNGCFEGAIRNMLDFLLEIPIISANIIVKILSEKCTSHLKLISSIPQRFRKTNREIPSKPSPYASLVLSPLTEFFSETSSILSLKWCKYCEIEVTDGIMKQCIVLMEDVLTSIKKMEDSLKILKRARDKPTGLSSGAITDDDKIRRQLAIDVNYFEQLVLKSGMKVNDLAKFKELKELVTSAERNNHYC
;
A
#
# COMPACT_ATOMS: atom_id res chain seq x y z
N MET A 1 19.24 -7.29 5.09
CA MET A 1 19.17 -7.56 3.63
C MET A 1 17.76 -7.13 3.22
N PHE A 2 17.48 -5.97 2.62
CA PHE A 2 18.28 -4.86 2.08
C PHE A 2 17.77 -3.53 2.67
N GLU A 3 18.65 -2.80 3.37
CA GLU A 3 18.49 -1.38 3.69
C GLU A 3 19.32 -0.56 2.69
N ILE A 4 18.91 0.67 2.44
CA ILE A 4 19.65 1.65 1.63
C ILE A 4 20.82 2.24 2.45
N GLN A 5 21.49 1.41 3.24
CA GLN A 5 22.84 1.70 3.73
C GLN A 5 23.91 1.45 2.65
N HIS A 6 23.54 0.79 1.53
CA HIS A 6 24.46 0.45 0.44
C HIS A 6 24.80 1.59 -0.53
N ILE A 7 24.51 2.85 -0.20
CA ILE A 7 25.17 3.98 -0.85
C ILE A 7 26.66 4.05 -0.43
N ASN A 8 27.02 3.58 0.77
CA ASN A 8 28.39 3.66 1.30
C ASN A 8 29.29 2.46 0.97
N LYS A 9 28.77 1.36 0.41
CA LYS A 9 29.56 0.26 -0.16
C LYS A 9 28.87 -0.29 -1.41
N PRO A 10 29.09 0.35 -2.57
CA PRO A 10 28.44 -0.04 -3.80
C PRO A 10 29.04 -1.37 -4.30
N ILE A 11 28.22 -2.28 -4.83
CA ILE A 11 28.70 -3.45 -5.61
C ILE A 11 29.58 -2.92 -6.75
N ASN A 12 30.63 -3.64 -7.16
CA ASN A 12 31.63 -3.15 -8.15
C ASN A 12 31.03 -2.39 -9.35
N LYS A 13 29.84 -2.77 -9.84
CA LYS A 13 29.12 -2.05 -10.92
C LYS A 13 28.42 -0.75 -10.46
N GLN A 14 27.79 -0.73 -9.29
CA GLN A 14 27.24 0.48 -8.66
C GLN A 14 28.36 1.44 -8.27
N ARG A 15 29.53 0.93 -7.86
CA ARG A 15 30.72 1.73 -7.50
C ARG A 15 31.27 2.44 -8.71
N VAL A 16 31.21 1.80 -9.88
CA VAL A 16 31.58 2.43 -11.15
C VAL A 16 30.58 3.52 -11.53
N HIS A 17 29.27 3.32 -11.34
CA HIS A 17 28.28 4.35 -11.69
C HIS A 17 28.28 5.53 -10.71
N LEU A 18 28.34 5.28 -9.40
CA LEU A 18 28.45 6.32 -8.39
C LEU A 18 29.81 7.04 -8.48
N ASN A 19 30.92 6.32 -8.65
CA ASN A 19 32.24 6.97 -8.84
C ASN A 19 32.36 7.67 -10.20
N ARG A 20 31.57 7.30 -11.21
CA ARG A 20 31.48 8.08 -12.46
C ARG A 20 30.67 9.35 -12.23
N LEU A 21 29.54 9.29 -11.53
CA LEU A 21 28.77 10.46 -11.11
C LEU A 21 29.59 11.41 -10.24
N VAL A 22 30.27 10.88 -9.22
CA VAL A 22 31.17 11.64 -8.34
C VAL A 22 32.40 12.14 -9.10
N LYS A 23 33.03 11.36 -9.99
CA LYS A 23 34.14 11.88 -10.82
C LYS A 23 33.68 12.93 -11.83
N VAL A 24 32.44 12.89 -12.30
CA VAL A 24 31.87 13.92 -13.18
C VAL A 24 31.52 15.18 -12.37
N ALA A 25 31.10 15.03 -11.11
CA ALA A 25 30.82 16.14 -10.22
C ALA A 25 32.07 16.77 -9.56
N VAL A 26 33.12 15.98 -9.30
CA VAL A 26 34.35 16.38 -8.60
C VAL A 26 35.46 16.81 -9.56
N ARG A 27 35.46 16.33 -10.81
CA ARG A 27 36.34 16.91 -11.81
C ARG A 27 35.69 18.20 -12.30
N GLU A 28 36.32 19.31 -11.99
CA GLU A 28 36.14 20.60 -12.66
C GLU A 28 36.51 20.49 -14.17
N ILE A 29 35.90 19.56 -14.92
CA ILE A 29 35.94 19.48 -16.40
C ILE A 29 34.82 20.35 -16.99
N PHE A 30 34.21 21.21 -16.18
CA PHE A 30 33.33 22.23 -16.70
C PHE A 30 34.18 23.48 -16.91
N PRO A 31 34.38 23.95 -18.15
CA PRO A 31 34.86 25.30 -18.33
C PRO A 31 33.84 26.20 -17.63
N ASP A 32 34.31 26.91 -16.61
CA ASP A 32 33.58 28.01 -16.03
C ASP A 32 33.38 28.99 -17.18
N VAL A 33 32.14 29.16 -17.64
CA VAL A 33 31.84 30.21 -18.61
C VAL A 33 31.77 31.49 -17.78
N SER A 34 32.92 31.98 -17.34
CA SER A 34 33.03 33.36 -16.89
C SER A 34 32.68 34.23 -18.08
N LEU A 35 31.60 34.99 -17.92
CA LEU A 35 31.24 36.10 -18.79
C LEU A 35 32.28 37.21 -18.56
N ASP A 36 33.50 37.05 -19.08
CA ASP A 36 34.46 38.14 -19.08
C ASP A 36 34.24 39.02 -20.32
N GLU A 37 33.49 40.10 -20.09
CA GLU A 37 33.65 41.33 -20.86
C GLU A 37 35.11 41.81 -20.71
N GLN A 38 35.96 41.58 -21.71
CA GLN A 38 37.14 42.44 -21.91
C GLN A 38 37.62 42.45 -23.37
N THR A 39 37.65 43.66 -23.89
CA THR A 39 38.14 44.10 -25.19
C THR A 39 39.66 43.99 -25.28
N VAL A 40 40.21 43.18 -26.20
CA VAL A 40 41.56 43.38 -26.75
C VAL A 40 41.61 42.97 -28.22
N ASN A 41 41.80 43.96 -29.09
CA ASN A 41 42.26 43.78 -30.48
C ASN A 41 43.64 43.09 -30.48
N LEU A 42 43.80 41.99 -31.22
CA LEU A 42 45.07 41.64 -31.87
C LEU A 42 44.84 40.61 -32.99
N SER A 43 45.21 41.05 -34.19
CA SER A 43 45.39 40.28 -35.41
C SER A 43 46.27 39.04 -35.20
N ASN A 44 45.73 37.84 -35.46
CA ASN A 44 46.33 36.85 -36.36
C ASN A 44 45.54 35.53 -36.41
N SER A 45 45.64 34.91 -37.58
CA SER A 45 45.00 33.68 -38.03
C SER A 45 45.13 32.49 -37.06
N GLN A 46 44.00 32.05 -36.49
CA GLN A 46 43.72 30.65 -36.17
C GLN A 46 42.24 30.50 -35.74
N LYS A 47 41.37 30.14 -36.69
CA LYS A 47 40.04 29.58 -36.40
C LYS A 47 40.28 28.19 -35.80
N ILE A 48 40.40 28.12 -34.48
CA ILE A 48 40.47 26.86 -33.74
C ILE A 48 39.05 26.31 -33.60
N ASP A 49 38.95 25.00 -33.73
CA ASP A 49 37.82 24.06 -33.87
C ASP A 49 36.85 24.00 -32.65
N VAL A 50 36.64 25.12 -31.96
CA VAL A 50 35.93 25.18 -30.66
C VAL A 50 34.43 24.84 -30.80
N THR A 51 33.85 25.00 -31.98
CA THR A 51 32.42 24.73 -32.22
C THR A 51 32.08 23.26 -32.36
N HIS A 52 32.98 22.43 -32.90
CA HIS A 52 32.71 21.00 -33.11
C HIS A 52 32.86 20.19 -31.81
N GLU A 53 33.88 20.47 -31.00
CA GLU A 53 34.08 19.81 -29.69
C GLU A 53 32.97 20.13 -28.69
N ASN A 54 32.47 21.37 -28.66
CA ASN A 54 31.37 21.74 -27.77
C ASN A 54 30.06 21.03 -28.14
N VAL A 55 29.77 20.86 -29.43
CA VAL A 55 28.57 20.17 -29.92
C VAL A 55 28.63 18.66 -29.64
N ASP A 56 29.81 18.03 -29.78
CA ASP A 56 29.97 16.61 -29.46
C ASP A 56 29.88 16.34 -27.95
N ASN A 57 30.43 17.22 -27.11
CA ASN A 57 30.29 17.12 -25.65
C ASN A 57 28.82 17.29 -25.19
N GLU A 58 28.07 18.20 -25.80
CA GLU A 58 26.64 18.37 -25.55
C GLU A 58 25.86 17.09 -25.91
N LYS A 59 26.13 16.53 -27.09
CA LYS A 59 25.49 15.30 -27.58
C LYS A 59 25.77 14.09 -26.70
N ASP A 60 26.99 13.94 -26.21
CA ASP A 60 27.36 12.86 -25.30
C ASP A 60 26.75 13.04 -23.90
N PHE A 61 26.64 14.29 -23.42
CA PHE A 61 25.90 14.61 -22.20
C PHE A 61 24.41 14.23 -22.30
N TRP A 62 23.77 14.52 -23.44
CA TRP A 62 22.38 14.14 -23.71
C TRP A 62 22.19 12.63 -23.75
N LYS A 63 23.06 11.94 -24.47
CA LYS A 63 23.05 10.49 -24.58
C LYS A 63 23.19 9.82 -23.21
N LEU A 64 24.07 10.35 -22.34
CA LEU A 64 24.25 9.83 -20.99
C LEU A 64 23.00 10.07 -20.12
N THR A 65 22.42 11.27 -20.19
CA THR A 65 21.23 11.64 -19.42
C THR A 65 20.04 10.74 -19.76
N VAL A 66 19.72 10.60 -21.05
CA VAL A 66 18.63 9.72 -21.52
C VAL A 66 18.91 8.25 -21.16
N GLN A 67 20.17 7.79 -21.25
CA GLN A 67 20.53 6.42 -20.86
C GLN A 67 20.36 6.17 -19.36
N LEU A 68 20.74 7.12 -18.50
CA LEU A 68 20.51 7.02 -17.07
C LEU A 68 19.02 6.92 -16.79
N LEU A 69 18.23 7.78 -17.44
CA LEU A 69 16.78 7.78 -17.32
C LEU A 69 16.17 6.42 -17.69
N LEU A 70 16.47 5.91 -18.88
CA LEU A 70 15.94 4.62 -19.34
C LEU A 70 16.37 3.46 -18.42
N ARG A 71 17.60 3.50 -17.89
CA ARG A 71 18.09 2.47 -16.95
C ARG A 71 17.37 2.54 -15.61
N PHE A 72 17.10 3.74 -15.09
CA PHE A 72 16.34 3.89 -13.85
C PHE A 72 14.90 3.41 -14.01
N ASN A 73 14.21 3.79 -15.09
CA ASN A 73 12.87 3.28 -15.36
C ASN A 73 12.83 1.76 -15.46
N LYS A 74 13.79 1.18 -16.20
CA LYS A 74 13.91 -0.28 -16.33
C LYS A 74 14.22 -0.95 -14.99
N TYR A 75 15.06 -0.33 -14.15
CA TYR A 75 15.38 -0.84 -12.82
C TYR A 75 14.13 -0.87 -11.94
N VAL A 76 13.36 0.22 -11.86
CA VAL A 76 12.13 0.30 -11.06
C VAL A 76 11.09 -0.72 -11.54
N GLN A 77 10.89 -0.88 -12.85
CA GLN A 77 10.03 -1.92 -13.41
C GLN A 77 10.50 -3.33 -13.04
N CYS A 78 11.81 -3.59 -13.09
CA CYS A 78 12.37 -4.87 -12.67
C CYS A 78 12.19 -5.12 -11.17
N CYS A 79 12.32 -4.09 -10.33
CA CYS A 79 12.07 -4.16 -8.90
C CYS A 79 10.61 -4.54 -8.63
N LEU A 80 9.63 -3.83 -9.20
CA LEU A 80 8.22 -4.18 -9.04
C LEU A 80 7.89 -5.61 -9.47
N ASN A 81 8.52 -6.11 -10.52
CA ASN A 81 8.28 -7.48 -10.98
C ASN A 81 8.88 -8.55 -10.05
N LYS A 82 9.93 -8.23 -9.31
CA LYS A 82 10.62 -9.16 -8.39
C LYS A 82 10.08 -9.08 -6.96
N ILE A 83 9.68 -7.90 -6.52
CA ILE A 83 9.26 -7.61 -5.15
C ILE A 83 7.73 -7.77 -5.06
N LYS A 84 7.22 -8.98 -5.29
CA LYS A 84 5.76 -9.20 -5.24
C LYS A 84 5.26 -9.55 -3.85
N ASP A 85 6.09 -10.11 -2.98
CA ASP A 85 5.65 -10.71 -1.72
C ASP A 85 6.33 -10.13 -0.45
N GLU A 86 7.25 -9.17 -0.61
CA GLU A 86 8.01 -8.60 0.49
C GLU A 86 7.54 -7.17 0.82
N THR A 87 6.64 -7.05 1.80
CA THR A 87 6.02 -5.78 2.21
C THR A 87 7.03 -4.71 2.64
N LEU A 88 8.13 -5.12 3.29
CA LEU A 88 9.20 -4.20 3.70
C LEU A 88 9.93 -3.59 2.51
N GLN A 89 10.26 -4.39 1.50
CA GLN A 89 10.94 -3.90 0.29
C GLN A 89 10.03 -2.96 -0.52
N LEU A 90 8.72 -3.21 -0.55
CA LEU A 90 7.74 -2.31 -1.16
C LEU A 90 7.64 -0.98 -0.40
N ALA A 91 7.73 -1.00 0.94
CA ALA A 91 7.76 0.22 1.75
C ALA A 91 9.01 1.06 1.48
N TRP A 92 10.18 0.42 1.35
CA TRP A 92 11.41 1.11 0.92
C TRP A 92 11.27 1.71 -0.48
N LEU A 93 10.68 0.98 -1.43
CA LEU A 93 10.46 1.48 -2.79
C LEU A 93 9.56 2.73 -2.80
N ILE A 94 8.50 2.75 -1.98
CA ILE A 94 7.64 3.94 -1.82
C ILE A 94 8.48 5.13 -1.34
N ASN A 95 9.22 4.95 -0.24
CA ASN A 95 10.06 6.00 0.34
C ASN A 95 11.11 6.51 -0.66
N ASP A 96 11.77 5.61 -1.37
CA ASP A 96 12.78 5.95 -2.37
C ASP A 96 12.23 6.83 -3.46
N ILE A 97 11.03 6.51 -3.95
CA ILE A 97 10.40 7.29 -5.00
C ILE A 97 9.94 8.66 -4.47
N GLU A 98 9.44 8.73 -3.24
CA GLU A 98 9.07 10.01 -2.61
C GLU A 98 10.28 10.95 -2.46
N ILE A 99 11.48 10.41 -2.23
CA ILE A 99 12.72 11.18 -2.14
C ILE A 99 13.31 11.47 -3.52
N LEU A 100 13.32 10.49 -4.42
CA LEU A 100 13.99 10.54 -5.71
C LEU A 100 13.28 11.49 -6.68
N VAL A 101 11.95 11.47 -6.74
CA VAL A 101 11.19 12.25 -7.74
C VAL A 101 11.41 13.76 -7.60
N PRO A 102 11.36 14.37 -6.40
CA PRO A 102 11.69 15.78 -6.21
C PRO A 102 13.12 16.12 -6.63
N GLU A 103 14.10 15.29 -6.27
CA GLU A 103 15.51 15.53 -6.62
C GLU A 103 15.76 15.38 -8.12
N LEU A 104 15.15 14.39 -8.78
CA LEU A 104 15.21 14.25 -10.23
C LEU A 104 14.60 15.46 -10.91
N ARG A 105 13.40 15.89 -10.47
CA ARG A 105 12.75 17.08 -11.01
C ARG A 105 13.64 18.32 -10.86
N ARG A 106 14.23 18.52 -9.68
CA ARG A 106 15.13 19.64 -9.40
C ARG A 106 16.37 19.59 -10.30
N TYR A 107 17.03 18.44 -10.39
CA TYR A 107 18.20 18.23 -11.24
C TYR A 107 17.89 18.56 -12.71
N PHE A 108 16.77 18.06 -13.24
CA PHE A 108 16.38 18.32 -14.62
C PHE A 108 16.07 19.79 -14.87
N LEU A 109 15.27 20.42 -14.02
CA LEU A 109 14.85 21.81 -14.23
C LEU A 109 15.98 22.83 -13.98
N GLN A 110 16.88 22.58 -13.03
CA GLN A 110 17.88 23.57 -12.63
C GLN A 110 19.24 23.37 -13.30
N ILE A 111 19.61 22.13 -13.62
CA ILE A 111 20.96 21.83 -14.13
C ILE A 111 20.91 21.50 -15.61
N VAL A 112 19.91 20.71 -16.03
CA VAL A 112 19.86 20.18 -17.39
C VAL A 112 19.13 21.14 -18.32
N TYR A 113 17.97 21.66 -17.90
CA TYR A 113 17.12 22.52 -18.72
C TYR A 113 17.81 23.82 -19.17
N PRO A 114 18.53 24.57 -18.32
CA PRO A 114 19.18 25.82 -18.74
C PRO A 114 20.33 25.62 -19.72
N LYS A 115 20.85 24.40 -19.83
CA LYS A 115 21.92 24.02 -20.75
C LYS A 115 21.40 23.53 -22.10
N LEU A 116 20.10 23.60 -22.35
CA LEU A 116 19.53 23.19 -23.62
C LEU A 116 19.57 24.33 -24.64
N SER A 117 20.46 24.19 -25.63
CA SER A 117 20.68 25.21 -26.67
C SER A 117 19.69 25.15 -27.86
N TYR A 118 18.87 24.11 -27.98
CA TYR A 118 18.02 23.86 -29.16
C TYR A 118 16.53 23.75 -28.84
N GLU A 119 15.74 24.72 -29.32
CA GLU A 119 14.27 24.79 -29.08
C GLU A 119 13.51 23.52 -29.49
N SER A 120 13.91 22.84 -30.57
CA SER A 120 13.26 21.61 -31.03
C SER A 120 13.54 20.39 -30.15
N LEU A 121 14.71 20.35 -29.49
CA LEU A 121 15.06 19.31 -28.51
C LEU A 121 14.34 19.54 -27.18
N ASN A 122 14.04 20.79 -26.83
CA ASN A 122 13.39 21.16 -25.56
C ASN A 122 12.04 20.47 -25.40
N GLY A 123 11.17 20.51 -26.42
CA GLY A 123 9.85 19.90 -26.34
C GLY A 123 9.88 18.37 -26.18
N CYS A 124 10.76 17.69 -26.92
CA CYS A 124 10.92 16.23 -26.79
C CYS A 124 11.51 15.84 -25.43
N PHE A 125 12.48 16.60 -24.95
CA PHE A 125 13.15 16.35 -23.67
C PHE A 125 12.22 16.58 -22.47
N GLU A 126 11.48 17.70 -22.48
CA GLU A 126 10.42 17.98 -21.49
C GLU A 126 9.37 16.87 -21.49
N GLY A 127 8.94 16.42 -22.67
CA GLY A 127 7.99 15.31 -22.82
C GLY A 127 8.53 14.00 -22.22
N ALA A 128 9.79 13.66 -22.50
CA ALA A 128 10.41 12.44 -21.97
C ALA A 128 10.58 12.48 -20.44
N ILE A 129 11.00 13.61 -19.88
CA ILE A 129 11.11 13.79 -18.42
C ILE A 129 9.72 13.69 -17.78
N ARG A 130 8.73 14.41 -18.33
CA ARG A 130 7.37 14.37 -17.82
C ARG A 130 6.84 12.93 -17.77
N ASN A 131 6.92 12.20 -18.88
CA ASN A 131 6.47 10.81 -18.96
C ASN A 131 7.16 9.91 -17.92
N MET A 132 8.45 10.14 -17.67
CA MET A 132 9.14 9.41 -16.61
C MET A 132 8.64 9.79 -15.22
N LEU A 133 8.56 11.08 -14.91
CA LEU A 133 8.14 11.54 -13.59
C LEU A 133 6.72 11.06 -13.29
N ASP A 134 5.84 11.09 -14.30
CA ASP A 134 4.48 10.56 -14.19
C ASP A 134 4.50 9.06 -13.88
N PHE A 135 5.30 8.26 -14.62
CA PHE A 135 5.47 6.83 -14.33
C PHE A 135 6.02 6.58 -12.91
N LEU A 136 7.04 7.31 -12.48
CA LEU A 136 7.61 7.17 -11.15
C LEU A 136 6.58 7.54 -10.07
N LEU A 137 5.76 8.56 -10.30
CA LEU A 137 4.69 8.97 -9.39
C LEU A 137 3.58 7.92 -9.23
N GLU A 138 3.42 6.99 -10.18
CA GLU A 138 2.49 5.86 -10.06
C GLU A 138 3.01 4.72 -9.18
N ILE A 139 4.34 4.59 -9.02
CA ILE A 139 4.97 3.47 -8.30
C ILE A 139 4.52 3.38 -6.83
N PRO A 140 4.40 4.48 -6.07
CA PRO A 140 3.98 4.41 -4.68
C PRO A 140 2.58 3.82 -4.50
N ILE A 141 1.61 4.24 -5.32
CA ILE A 141 0.24 3.72 -5.23
C ILE A 141 0.16 2.25 -5.65
N ILE A 142 0.90 1.86 -6.70
CA ILE A 142 0.99 0.45 -7.12
C ILE A 142 1.58 -0.41 -6.01
N SER A 143 2.67 0.05 -5.40
CA SER A 143 3.35 -0.66 -4.30
C SER A 143 2.47 -0.77 -3.07
N ALA A 144 1.77 0.30 -2.70
CA ALA A 144 0.83 0.32 -1.58
C ALA A 144 -0.33 -0.65 -1.80
N ASN A 145 -0.87 -0.72 -3.03
CA ASN A 145 -1.92 -1.70 -3.37
C ASN A 145 -1.46 -3.15 -3.20
N ILE A 146 -0.20 -3.45 -3.56
CA ILE A 146 0.38 -4.79 -3.35
C ILE A 146 0.54 -5.08 -1.86
N ILE A 147 1.04 -4.12 -1.07
CA ILE A 147 1.12 -4.23 0.40
C ILE A 147 -0.27 -4.52 0.99
N VAL A 148 -1.27 -3.73 0.63
CA VAL A 148 -2.66 -3.89 1.08
C VAL A 148 -3.17 -5.29 0.77
N LYS A 149 -2.92 -5.79 -0.45
CA LYS A 149 -3.32 -7.14 -0.85
C LYS A 149 -2.66 -8.22 0.02
N ILE A 150 -1.34 -8.18 0.20
CA ILE A 150 -0.61 -9.16 1.01
C ILE A 150 -1.09 -9.14 2.47
N LEU A 151 -1.23 -7.95 3.05
CA LEU A 151 -1.67 -7.80 4.44
C LEU A 151 -3.12 -8.27 4.61
N SER A 152 -4.00 -7.96 3.67
CA SER A 152 -5.38 -8.43 3.68
C SER A 152 -5.46 -9.96 3.62
N GLU A 153 -4.68 -10.61 2.76
CA GLU A 153 -4.61 -12.08 2.68
C GLU A 153 -4.12 -12.71 3.99
N LYS A 154 -3.07 -12.13 4.62
CA LYS A 154 -2.58 -12.58 5.93
C LYS A 154 -3.63 -12.41 7.03
N CYS A 155 -4.27 -11.25 7.12
CA CYS A 155 -5.27 -10.95 8.15
C CYS A 155 -6.53 -11.82 7.99
N THR A 156 -7.01 -11.99 6.76
CA THR A 156 -8.22 -12.78 6.45
C THR A 156 -8.04 -14.27 6.68
N SER A 157 -6.81 -14.78 6.74
CA SER A 157 -6.54 -16.19 7.07
C SER A 157 -7.14 -16.60 8.44
N HIS A 158 -7.11 -15.69 9.42
CA HIS A 158 -7.69 -15.89 10.75
C HIS A 158 -9.23 -15.83 10.76
N LEU A 159 -9.84 -15.13 9.79
CA LEU A 159 -11.30 -14.99 9.69
C LEU A 159 -12.02 -16.29 9.34
N LYS A 160 -11.33 -17.28 8.77
CA LYS A 160 -11.89 -18.62 8.50
C LYS A 160 -12.49 -19.27 9.75
N LEU A 161 -12.06 -18.86 10.94
CA LEU A 161 -12.60 -19.33 12.21
C LEU A 161 -14.05 -18.87 12.46
N ILE A 162 -14.55 -17.82 11.79
CA ILE A 162 -15.95 -17.38 11.85
C ILE A 162 -16.90 -18.52 11.46
N SER A 163 -16.58 -19.26 10.40
CA SER A 163 -17.41 -20.38 9.92
C SER A 163 -17.47 -21.55 10.91
N SER A 164 -16.54 -21.62 11.88
CA SER A 164 -16.53 -22.64 12.93
C SER A 164 -17.34 -22.27 14.18
N ILE A 165 -17.77 -21.01 14.32
CA ILE A 165 -18.53 -20.52 15.47
C ILE A 165 -19.81 -21.34 15.70
N PRO A 166 -20.62 -21.70 14.67
CA PRO A 166 -21.82 -22.50 14.89
C PRO A 166 -21.55 -23.85 15.55
N GLN A 167 -20.46 -24.52 15.18
CA GLN A 167 -20.10 -25.82 15.76
C GLN A 167 -19.73 -25.71 17.23
N ARG A 168 -19.20 -24.56 17.68
CA ARG A 168 -18.86 -24.34 19.09
C ARG A 168 -20.08 -24.24 20.01
N PHE A 169 -21.24 -23.86 19.49
CA PHE A 169 -22.45 -23.66 20.30
C PHE A 169 -23.50 -24.75 20.08
N ARG A 170 -23.69 -25.23 18.85
CA ARG A 170 -24.70 -26.24 18.53
C ARG A 170 -24.50 -27.52 19.33
N LYS A 171 -25.54 -27.93 20.06
CA LYS A 171 -25.55 -29.17 20.86
C LYS A 171 -24.44 -29.20 21.91
N THR A 172 -24.03 -28.02 22.37
CA THR A 172 -23.09 -27.87 23.47
C THR A 172 -23.79 -27.18 24.64
N ASN A 173 -23.63 -27.69 25.86
CA ASN A 173 -24.13 -27.01 27.07
C ASN A 173 -23.27 -25.80 27.46
N ARG A 174 -22.72 -25.08 26.48
CA ARG A 174 -21.90 -23.89 26.74
C ARG A 174 -22.77 -22.73 27.22
N GLU A 175 -22.18 -21.96 28.11
CA GLU A 175 -22.75 -20.72 28.63
C GLU A 175 -22.93 -19.66 27.54
N ILE A 176 -23.74 -18.66 27.86
CA ILE A 176 -23.98 -17.50 27.01
C ILE A 176 -22.66 -16.76 26.79
N PRO A 177 -22.27 -16.44 25.54
CA PRO A 177 -21.00 -15.79 25.30
C PRO A 177 -20.94 -14.38 25.90
N SER A 178 -19.78 -14.08 26.50
CA SER A 178 -19.43 -12.80 27.13
C SER A 178 -18.04 -12.29 26.75
N LYS A 179 -17.25 -13.09 26.03
CA LYS A 179 -15.87 -12.78 25.65
C LYS A 179 -15.71 -12.88 24.13
N PRO A 180 -14.83 -12.06 23.52
CA PRO A 180 -14.53 -12.16 22.09
C PRO A 180 -13.88 -13.51 21.76
N SER A 181 -14.12 -13.97 20.55
CA SER A 181 -13.50 -15.18 20.01
C SER A 181 -11.97 -15.00 19.91
N PRO A 182 -11.17 -16.06 20.10
CA PRO A 182 -9.71 -15.95 20.09
C PRO A 182 -9.15 -15.32 18.80
N TYR A 183 -9.77 -15.63 17.65
CA TYR A 183 -9.36 -15.10 16.36
C TYR A 183 -9.43 -13.58 16.31
N ALA A 184 -10.39 -12.95 17.01
CA ALA A 184 -10.65 -11.52 16.89
C ALA A 184 -9.45 -10.66 17.31
N SER A 185 -8.63 -11.15 18.26
CA SER A 185 -7.38 -10.49 18.67
C SER A 185 -6.22 -10.68 17.69
N LEU A 186 -6.28 -11.70 16.83
CA LEU A 186 -5.23 -12.06 15.89
C LEU A 186 -5.43 -11.43 14.51
N VAL A 187 -6.67 -11.06 14.15
CA VAL A 187 -7.00 -10.54 12.81
C VAL A 187 -6.13 -9.35 12.41
N LEU A 188 -5.84 -8.43 13.33
CA LEU A 188 -5.05 -7.23 13.05
C LEU A 188 -3.56 -7.40 13.37
N SER A 189 -3.12 -8.56 13.87
CA SER A 189 -1.71 -8.75 14.23
C SER A 189 -0.74 -8.53 13.05
N PRO A 190 -1.03 -9.01 11.81
CA PRO A 190 -0.13 -8.78 10.69
C PRO A 190 -0.01 -7.29 10.32
N LEU A 191 -1.09 -6.53 10.53
CA LEU A 191 -1.10 -5.08 10.30
C LEU A 191 -0.26 -4.35 11.36
N THR A 192 -0.40 -4.72 12.63
CA THR A 192 0.39 -4.13 13.72
C THR A 192 1.88 -4.45 13.59
N GLU A 193 2.24 -5.67 13.19
CA GLU A 193 3.62 -6.09 12.96
C GLU A 193 4.23 -5.28 11.80
N PHE A 194 3.52 -5.17 10.68
CA PHE A 194 3.95 -4.38 9.53
C PHE A 194 4.27 -2.92 9.91
N PHE A 195 3.40 -2.25 10.67
CA PHE A 195 3.65 -0.86 11.08
C PHE A 195 4.76 -0.71 12.12
N SER A 196 5.00 -1.73 12.95
CA SER A 196 6.13 -1.72 13.88
C SER A 196 7.47 -1.67 13.13
N GLU A 197 7.55 -2.25 11.94
CA GLU A 197 8.76 -2.29 11.11
C GLU A 197 8.86 -1.13 10.11
N THR A 198 7.72 -0.59 9.65
CA THR A 198 7.68 0.35 8.52
C THR A 198 7.27 1.78 8.86
N SER A 199 6.84 2.05 10.10
CA SER A 199 6.40 3.40 10.51
C SER A 199 7.48 4.48 10.41
N SER A 200 8.77 4.12 10.47
CA SER A 200 9.89 5.03 10.26
C SER A 200 10.30 5.18 8.79
N ILE A 201 9.77 4.33 7.90
CA ILE A 201 10.11 4.28 6.48
C ILE A 201 9.02 4.98 5.66
N LEU A 202 7.76 4.66 5.93
CA LEU A 202 6.62 5.20 5.21
C LEU A 202 6.21 6.57 5.74
N SER A 203 5.88 7.49 4.83
CA SER A 203 5.24 8.74 5.22
C SER A 203 3.86 8.47 5.82
N LEU A 204 3.38 9.39 6.69
CA LEU A 204 2.09 9.29 7.38
C LEU A 204 0.93 9.04 6.40
N LYS A 205 1.03 9.59 5.18
CA LYS A 205 0.08 9.38 4.10
C LYS A 205 -0.07 7.89 3.75
N TRP A 206 1.04 7.19 3.49
CA TRP A 206 1.03 5.79 3.10
C TRP A 206 0.71 4.85 4.25
N CYS A 207 1.13 5.20 5.48
CA CYS A 207 0.72 4.47 6.67
C CYS A 207 -0.81 4.46 6.80
N LYS A 208 -1.44 5.63 6.76
CA LYS A 208 -2.91 5.76 6.83
C LYS A 208 -3.62 5.06 5.68
N TYR A 209 -3.10 5.20 4.46
CA TYR A 209 -3.65 4.52 3.30
C TYR A 209 -3.70 3.00 3.49
N CYS A 210 -2.57 2.39 3.87
CA CYS A 210 -2.51 0.94 4.09
C CYS A 210 -3.39 0.53 5.27
N GLU A 211 -3.42 1.31 6.35
CA GLU A 211 -4.21 1.01 7.54
C GLU A 211 -5.72 0.97 7.24
N ILE A 212 -6.21 1.99 6.51
CA ILE A 212 -7.62 2.10 6.11
C ILE A 212 -8.00 0.98 5.14
N GLU A 213 -7.25 0.81 4.05
CA GLU A 213 -7.62 -0.15 2.99
C GLU A 213 -7.55 -1.61 3.48
N VAL A 214 -6.54 -1.97 4.29
CA VAL A 214 -6.46 -3.32 4.87
C VAL A 214 -7.61 -3.55 5.84
N THR A 215 -7.90 -2.58 6.72
CA THR A 215 -8.99 -2.72 7.70
C THR A 215 -10.34 -2.83 6.99
N ASP A 216 -10.60 -2.00 5.97
CA ASP A 216 -11.83 -2.08 5.18
C ASP A 216 -11.96 -3.42 4.44
N GLY A 217 -10.86 -3.93 3.87
CA GLY A 217 -10.78 -5.26 3.27
C GLY A 217 -11.11 -6.39 4.25
N ILE A 218 -10.61 -6.31 5.48
CA ILE A 218 -10.94 -7.24 6.56
C ILE A 218 -12.44 -7.18 6.89
N MET A 219 -13.00 -5.98 7.04
CA MET A 219 -14.43 -5.82 7.35
C MET A 219 -15.32 -6.36 6.22
N LYS A 220 -14.97 -6.13 4.95
CA LYS A 220 -15.65 -6.75 3.80
C LYS A 220 -15.67 -8.27 3.89
N GLN A 221 -14.54 -8.89 4.21
CA GLN A 221 -14.45 -10.34 4.32
C GLN A 221 -15.23 -10.87 5.54
N CYS A 222 -15.23 -10.14 6.65
CA CYS A 222 -16.06 -10.43 7.82
C CYS A 222 -17.55 -10.43 7.46
N ILE A 223 -18.03 -9.42 6.73
CA ILE A 223 -19.42 -9.34 6.27
C ILE A 223 -19.80 -10.62 5.53
N VAL A 224 -19.05 -10.99 4.49
CA VAL A 224 -19.33 -12.18 3.69
C VAL A 224 -19.42 -13.45 4.55
N LEU A 225 -18.42 -13.68 5.42
CA LEU A 225 -18.39 -14.88 6.26
C LEU A 225 -19.50 -14.92 7.30
N MET A 226 -19.85 -13.76 7.88
CA MET A 226 -20.93 -13.67 8.86
C MET A 226 -22.30 -13.80 8.20
N GLU A 227 -22.51 -13.23 7.01
CA GLU A 227 -23.72 -13.42 6.22
C GLU A 227 -23.95 -14.89 5.86
N ASP A 228 -22.92 -15.63 5.48
CA ASP A 228 -23.01 -17.07 5.21
C ASP A 228 -23.49 -17.84 6.44
N VAL A 229 -22.91 -17.53 7.62
CA VAL A 229 -23.31 -18.14 8.90
C VAL A 229 -24.77 -17.80 9.24
N LEU A 230 -25.14 -16.53 9.17
CA LEU A 230 -26.49 -16.05 9.50
C LEU A 230 -27.54 -16.62 8.54
N THR A 231 -27.22 -16.72 7.25
CA THR A 231 -28.09 -17.31 6.23
C THR A 231 -28.29 -18.80 6.48
N SER A 232 -27.23 -19.52 6.87
CA SER A 232 -27.32 -20.94 7.26
C SER A 232 -28.24 -21.14 8.47
N ILE A 233 -28.12 -20.29 9.49
CA ILE A 233 -29.00 -20.29 10.67
C ILE A 233 -30.45 -20.05 10.26
N LYS A 234 -30.72 -19.00 9.47
CA LYS A 234 -32.07 -18.66 9.02
C LYS A 234 -32.75 -19.82 8.26
N LYS A 235 -32.03 -20.46 7.33
CA LYS A 235 -32.56 -21.62 6.58
C LYS A 235 -32.93 -22.79 7.50
N MET A 236 -32.14 -23.01 8.55
CA MET A 236 -32.40 -24.06 9.54
C MET A 236 -33.62 -23.71 10.41
N GLU A 237 -33.73 -22.47 10.87
CA GLU A 237 -34.91 -21.98 11.61
C GLU A 237 -36.20 -22.10 10.79
N ASP A 238 -36.17 -21.71 9.51
CA ASP A 238 -37.33 -21.78 8.62
C ASP A 238 -37.75 -23.23 8.35
N SER A 239 -36.77 -24.13 8.17
CA SER A 239 -37.03 -25.57 8.04
C SER A 239 -37.69 -26.15 9.30
N LEU A 240 -37.21 -25.77 10.48
CA LEU A 240 -37.80 -26.18 11.76
C LEU A 240 -39.21 -25.60 11.97
N LYS A 241 -39.46 -24.36 11.55
CA LYS A 241 -40.80 -23.74 11.59
C LYS A 241 -41.79 -24.51 10.70
N ILE A 242 -41.38 -24.89 9.50
CA ILE A 242 -42.22 -25.71 8.59
C ILE A 242 -42.51 -27.08 9.23
N LEU A 243 -41.50 -27.76 9.76
CA LEU A 243 -41.66 -29.04 10.44
C LEU A 243 -42.59 -28.95 11.67
N LYS A 244 -42.51 -27.87 12.46
CA LYS A 244 -43.40 -27.65 13.60
C LYS A 244 -44.85 -27.42 13.16
N ARG A 245 -45.07 -26.65 12.09
CA ARG A 245 -46.41 -26.41 11.51
C ARG A 245 -47.03 -27.69 10.98
N ALA A 246 -46.23 -28.58 10.38
CA ALA A 246 -46.70 -29.86 9.87
C ALA A 246 -47.09 -30.89 10.96
N ARG A 247 -46.80 -30.63 12.24
CA ARG A 247 -47.01 -31.60 13.34
C ARG A 247 -48.27 -31.37 14.19
N ASP A 248 -49.10 -30.36 13.89
CA ASP A 248 -50.44 -30.10 14.49
C ASP A 248 -50.58 -30.27 16.01
N LYS A 249 -49.51 -30.10 16.80
CA LYS A 249 -49.57 -30.13 18.26
C LYS A 249 -49.12 -28.80 18.83
N PRO A 250 -50.00 -28.03 19.50
CA PRO A 250 -49.60 -26.84 20.24
C PRO A 250 -48.86 -27.30 21.49
N THR A 251 -47.56 -27.54 21.35
CA THR A 251 -46.67 -27.69 22.49
C THR A 251 -46.29 -26.27 22.93
N GLY A 252 -46.61 -25.96 24.18
CA GLY A 252 -46.52 -24.62 24.76
C GLY A 252 -45.17 -23.95 24.51
N LEU A 253 -45.24 -22.64 24.26
CA LEU A 253 -44.10 -21.77 24.02
C LEU A 253 -43.15 -21.81 25.22
N SER A 254 -41.98 -22.44 25.07
CA SER A 254 -40.80 -22.09 25.87
C SER A 254 -40.15 -20.84 25.27
N SER A 255 -40.86 -19.71 25.31
CA SER A 255 -40.46 -18.43 24.67
C SER A 255 -39.36 -17.66 25.43
N GLY A 256 -38.69 -18.29 26.40
CA GLY A 256 -37.68 -17.62 27.25
C GLY A 256 -36.31 -18.31 27.30
N ALA A 257 -36.13 -19.48 26.67
CA ALA A 257 -34.86 -20.19 26.71
C ALA A 257 -33.98 -19.77 25.52
N ILE A 258 -32.83 -19.17 25.82
CA ILE A 258 -31.80 -18.79 24.84
C ILE A 258 -31.38 -20.03 24.05
N THR A 259 -31.60 -20.00 22.74
CA THR A 259 -31.24 -21.08 21.82
C THR A 259 -29.75 -21.05 21.48
N ASP A 260 -29.23 -22.14 20.91
CA ASP A 260 -27.84 -22.17 20.42
C ASP A 260 -27.62 -21.15 19.30
N ASP A 261 -28.62 -20.90 18.46
CA ASP A 261 -28.56 -19.91 17.38
C ASP A 261 -28.51 -18.47 17.95
N ASP A 262 -29.16 -18.21 19.09
CA ASP A 262 -29.07 -16.93 19.80
C ASP A 262 -27.67 -16.70 20.36
N LYS A 263 -27.04 -17.74 20.90
CA LYS A 263 -25.64 -17.67 21.36
C LYS A 263 -24.70 -17.37 20.19
N ILE A 264 -24.95 -17.95 19.01
CA ILE A 264 -24.13 -17.66 17.82
C ILE A 264 -24.26 -16.20 17.40
N ARG A 265 -25.49 -15.68 17.25
CA ARG A 265 -25.73 -14.26 16.90
C ARG A 265 -25.05 -13.31 17.90
N ARG A 266 -25.19 -13.61 19.20
CA ARG A 266 -24.54 -12.85 20.26
C ARG A 266 -23.01 -12.90 20.18
N GLN A 267 -22.40 -14.06 19.89
CA GLN A 267 -20.96 -14.16 19.72
C GLN A 267 -20.47 -13.28 18.56
N LEU A 268 -21.16 -13.29 17.43
CA LEU A 268 -20.81 -12.44 16.29
C LEU A 268 -20.88 -10.95 16.65
N ALA A 269 -21.90 -10.52 17.39
CA ALA A 269 -22.00 -9.14 17.88
C ALA A 269 -20.86 -8.76 18.84
N ILE A 270 -20.48 -9.65 19.76
CA ILE A 270 -19.33 -9.44 20.66
C ILE A 270 -18.04 -9.30 19.85
N ASP A 271 -17.83 -10.16 18.85
CA ASP A 271 -16.61 -10.15 18.02
C ASP A 271 -16.50 -8.84 17.22
N VAL A 272 -17.60 -8.34 16.64
CA VAL A 272 -17.62 -7.04 15.93
C VAL A 272 -17.42 -5.85 16.86
N ASN A 273 -18.04 -5.87 18.05
CA ASN A 273 -17.80 -4.82 19.05
C ASN A 273 -16.34 -4.79 19.52
N TYR A 274 -15.69 -5.96 19.58
CA TYR A 274 -14.26 -6.04 19.88
C TYR A 274 -13.40 -5.48 18.74
N PHE A 275 -13.77 -5.72 17.48
CA PHE A 275 -13.12 -5.07 16.34
C PHE A 275 -13.20 -3.55 16.40
N GLU A 276 -14.34 -2.99 16.83
CA GLU A 276 -14.47 -1.54 17.05
C GLU A 276 -13.40 -1.02 18.02
N GLN A 277 -13.21 -1.73 19.14
CA GLN A 277 -12.23 -1.35 20.14
C GLN A 277 -10.79 -1.42 19.60
N LEU A 278 -10.49 -2.40 18.76
CA LEU A 278 -9.17 -2.52 18.15
C LEU A 278 -8.90 -1.38 17.16
N VAL A 279 -9.87 -1.06 16.31
CA VAL A 279 -9.80 0.07 15.36
C VAL A 279 -9.60 1.40 16.10
N LEU A 280 -10.37 1.62 17.18
CA LEU A 280 -10.22 2.84 17.98
C LEU A 280 -8.84 2.91 18.68
N LYS A 281 -8.30 1.77 19.13
CA LYS A 281 -6.97 1.70 19.74
C LYS A 281 -5.83 1.96 18.75
N SER A 282 -6.01 1.66 17.47
CA SER A 282 -5.00 1.99 16.45
C SER A 282 -5.02 3.47 16.05
N GLY A 283 -6.00 4.24 16.56
CA GLY A 283 -6.12 5.68 16.30
C GLY A 283 -6.99 6.02 15.09
N MET A 284 -7.60 5.02 14.45
CA MET A 284 -8.54 5.21 13.36
C MET A 284 -9.90 5.68 13.86
N LYS A 285 -10.60 6.47 13.04
CA LYS A 285 -12.00 6.79 13.29
C LYS A 285 -12.87 5.75 12.59
N VAL A 286 -13.84 5.20 13.32
CA VAL A 286 -14.82 4.27 12.77
C VAL A 286 -15.58 4.87 11.57
N ASN A 287 -15.75 6.19 11.55
CA ASN A 287 -16.39 6.91 10.45
C ASN A 287 -15.60 6.86 9.13
N ASP A 288 -14.29 6.61 9.20
CA ASP A 288 -13.44 6.49 8.01
C ASP A 288 -13.58 5.09 7.36
N LEU A 289 -14.28 4.16 8.02
CA LEU A 289 -14.47 2.77 7.60
C LEU A 289 -15.93 2.51 7.22
N ALA A 290 -16.28 2.77 5.96
CA ALA A 290 -17.64 2.56 5.45
C ALA A 290 -18.16 1.13 5.72
N LYS A 291 -17.30 0.12 5.56
CA LYS A 291 -17.68 -1.29 5.76
C LYS A 291 -17.81 -1.70 7.21
N PHE A 292 -17.21 -0.96 8.13
CA PHE A 292 -17.41 -1.21 9.55
C PHE A 292 -18.86 -0.94 9.97
N LYS A 293 -19.45 0.15 9.47
CA LYS A 293 -20.84 0.50 9.74
C LYS A 293 -21.80 -0.60 9.25
N GLU A 294 -21.60 -1.06 8.02
CA GLU A 294 -22.37 -2.16 7.42
C GLU A 294 -22.25 -3.45 8.24
N LEU A 295 -21.03 -3.82 8.66
CA LEU A 295 -20.78 -4.99 9.51
C LEU A 295 -21.49 -4.88 10.87
N LYS A 296 -21.47 -3.69 11.49
CA LYS A 296 -22.13 -3.44 12.77
C LYS A 296 -23.65 -3.52 12.65
N GLU A 297 -24.22 -2.97 11.58
CA GLU A 297 -25.65 -3.06 11.29
C GLU A 297 -26.10 -4.50 11.05
N LEU A 298 -25.32 -5.30 10.32
CA LEU A 298 -25.58 -6.72 10.07
C LEU A 298 -25.73 -7.51 11.39
N VAL A 299 -24.73 -7.43 12.27
CA VAL A 299 -24.75 -8.21 13.53
C VAL A 299 -25.79 -7.68 14.52
N THR A 300 -26.01 -6.36 14.57
CA THR A 300 -27.02 -5.76 15.46
C THR A 300 -28.44 -6.16 15.01
N SER A 301 -28.69 -6.19 13.70
CA SER A 301 -29.98 -6.62 13.15
C SER A 301 -30.22 -8.09 13.40
N ALA A 302 -29.18 -8.92 13.24
CA ALA A 302 -29.26 -10.34 13.56
C ALA A 302 -29.58 -10.57 15.05
N GLU A 303 -28.94 -9.86 15.97
CA GLU A 303 -29.19 -9.97 17.41
C GLU A 303 -30.60 -9.47 17.79
N ARG A 304 -31.08 -8.38 17.18
CA ARG A 304 -32.42 -7.83 17.44
C ARG A 304 -33.58 -8.66 16.90
N ASN A 305 -33.40 -9.36 15.79
CA ASN A 305 -34.45 -10.20 15.19
C ASN A 305 -34.89 -11.36 16.11
N ASN A 306 -34.23 -11.57 17.25
CA ASN A 306 -34.68 -12.45 18.33
C ASN A 306 -35.77 -11.87 19.23
N HIS A 307 -35.89 -10.55 19.34
CA HIS A 307 -36.81 -9.94 20.32
C HIS A 307 -38.26 -9.83 19.84
N TYR A 308 -38.55 -10.20 18.59
CA TYR A 308 -39.88 -10.07 17.97
C TYR A 308 -40.48 -11.40 17.46
N CYS A 309 -39.95 -12.56 17.88
CA CYS A 309 -40.50 -13.88 17.54
C CYS A 309 -40.91 -14.67 18.78
#